data_AF-A0A348V3B2-F1
#
_entry.id   AF-A0A348V3B2-F1
#
_cell.length_a   1.000
_cell.length_b   1.000
_cell.length_c   1.000
_cell.angle_alpha   90.00
_cell.angle_beta   90.00
_cell.angle_gamma   90.00
#
_symmetry.space_group_name_H-M   'P 1'
#
loop_
_entity.id
_entity.type
_entity.pdbx_description
1 polymer ?
#
loop_
_entity_poly.entity_id
_entity_poly.type
_entity_poly.pdbx_seq_one_letter_code
_entity_poly.pdbx_strand_id
1 'polypeptide(L)'
;MSQGLYSDWNIKKEGKFMLKQHPRALSYIFFTEMWERIGFYTLMAILVLYMDRVLGWSDSRKGDWYGLFLGLCYFFPLVGGWLGDRVFGRLKTVRAGAVLMALGYVGLALSSASQTITFSLGLLLVAIGTGIFKVNMSVLVGNIYQDRPQLRDAGFNIYYMGVNLGAMVAPLIATLNNAVFNSYHLSFWVAAVGLVLALLIFQAGRSRLLSADDLRQKNSGQKKTDGQLTPASAAERERLLPAGTAQPAADISGRILALIILFAIVILFWIAFYQNGFALTLFAARSTVLKSWLRPETYQFFEPFFILVLTPVLLLLLDRLRRRGKEPSTPRKIFLGMIFMTAAMFIMVVACLKGGNQDQNIMSPLWLISTYFVVTIAEILISPMGLSYVSKVAPATISGLMMGGWYLAISFGSYGSGLLGKFYSRLAHHQFFLLLAALLALAALLVGLSIKKLERYS
;
A
#
# COMPACT_ATOMS: atom_id res chain seq x y z
N MET A 1 14.17 35.46 -9.06
CA MET A 1 12.88 35.80 -9.70
C MET A 1 11.96 34.61 -9.56
N SER A 2 11.15 34.60 -8.51
CA SER A 2 10.32 33.47 -8.08
C SER A 2 8.97 34.01 -7.64
N GLN A 3 8.03 34.13 -8.57
CA GLN A 3 6.63 34.37 -8.28
C GLN A 3 5.78 33.59 -9.29
N GLY A 4 4.82 32.84 -8.76
CA GLY A 4 3.82 32.12 -9.56
C GLY A 4 3.91 30.61 -9.40
N LEU A 5 3.32 30.08 -8.31
CA LEU A 5 2.73 28.73 -8.35
C LEU A 5 1.84 28.36 -7.15
N TYR A 6 1.77 29.14 -6.06
CA TYR A 6 0.88 28.80 -4.95
C TYR A 6 0.33 30.03 -4.23
N SER A 7 -0.67 30.67 -4.83
CA SER A 7 -1.64 31.50 -4.09
C SER A 7 -3.00 31.25 -4.72
N ASP A 8 -3.82 30.42 -4.06
CA ASP A 8 -5.27 30.57 -3.98
C ASP A 8 -5.88 29.35 -3.27
N TRP A 9 -5.61 29.25 -1.97
CA TRP A 9 -6.54 28.59 -1.05
C TRP A 9 -7.56 29.63 -0.58
N ASN A 10 -8.35 30.14 -1.52
CA ASN A 10 -9.50 30.96 -1.19
C ASN A 10 -10.66 30.00 -0.88
N ILE A 11 -10.81 29.65 0.39
CA ILE A 11 -11.99 28.97 0.91
C ILE A 11 -13.15 29.98 0.86
N LYS A 12 -13.67 30.22 -0.34
CA LYS A 12 -14.94 30.91 -0.55
C LYS A 12 -15.90 29.98 -1.24
N LYS A 13 -16.92 29.60 -0.46
CA LYS A 13 -18.30 29.28 -0.85
C LYS A 13 -18.46 28.75 -2.27
N GLU A 14 -18.41 27.42 -2.40
CA GLU A 14 -19.34 26.69 -3.26
C GLU A 14 -19.28 25.21 -2.87
N GLY A 15 -20.31 24.73 -2.17
CA GLY A 15 -20.54 23.31 -1.95
C GLY A 15 -20.96 22.59 -3.24
N LYS A 16 -20.16 22.70 -4.30
CA LYS A 16 -20.27 21.84 -5.48
C LYS A 16 -19.44 20.60 -5.18
N PHE A 17 -20.12 19.46 -5.01
CA PHE A 17 -19.53 18.13 -4.82
C PHE A 17 -18.16 18.02 -5.51
N MET A 18 -17.10 17.77 -4.74
CA MET A 18 -15.70 17.69 -5.18
C MET A 18 -15.52 16.90 -6.48
N LEU A 19 -16.36 15.90 -6.75
CA LEU A 19 -16.34 15.05 -7.95
C LEU A 19 -16.75 15.74 -9.26
N LYS A 20 -17.52 16.84 -9.25
CA LYS A 20 -18.05 17.46 -10.50
C LYS A 20 -16.97 18.12 -11.37
N GLN A 21 -15.83 18.49 -10.78
CA GLN A 21 -14.71 19.12 -11.50
C GLN A 21 -13.78 18.07 -12.16
N HIS A 22 -13.87 16.81 -11.73
CA HIS A 22 -13.02 15.71 -12.21
C HIS A 22 -13.65 14.95 -13.39
N PRO A 23 -12.84 14.27 -14.21
CA PRO A 23 -13.34 13.40 -15.26
C PRO A 23 -14.32 12.37 -14.69
N ARG A 24 -15.47 12.15 -15.36
CA ARG A 24 -16.46 11.15 -14.93
C ARG A 24 -15.89 9.72 -14.86
N ALA A 25 -14.79 9.45 -15.56
CA ALA A 25 -14.06 8.19 -15.46
C ALA A 25 -13.52 7.94 -14.04
N LEU A 26 -13.17 9.00 -13.30
CA LEU A 26 -12.65 8.91 -11.93
C LEU A 26 -13.63 8.20 -11.00
N SER A 27 -14.94 8.48 -11.10
CA SER A 27 -15.91 7.85 -10.19
C SER A 27 -15.97 6.33 -10.38
N TYR A 28 -15.88 5.83 -11.63
CA TYR A 28 -15.83 4.40 -11.87
C TYR A 28 -14.56 3.78 -11.31
N ILE A 29 -13.40 4.42 -11.54
CA ILE A 29 -12.14 3.95 -10.97
C ILE A 29 -12.22 3.93 -9.44
N PHE A 30 -12.71 5.01 -8.83
CA PHE A 30 -12.89 5.13 -7.39
C PHE A 30 -13.74 4.01 -6.80
N PHE A 31 -14.95 3.78 -7.34
CA PHE A 31 -15.85 2.77 -6.77
C PHE A 31 -15.38 1.34 -7.07
N THR A 32 -14.79 1.10 -8.25
CA THR A 32 -14.16 -0.19 -8.57
C THR A 32 -13.01 -0.48 -7.60
N GLU A 33 -12.13 0.49 -7.37
CA GLU A 33 -11.03 0.35 -6.42
C GLU A 33 -11.54 0.16 -4.99
N MET A 34 -12.52 0.95 -4.55
CA MET A 34 -13.10 0.84 -3.21
C MET A 34 -13.65 -0.57 -2.94
N TRP A 35 -14.39 -1.15 -3.89
CA TRP A 35 -14.92 -2.51 -3.75
C TRP A 35 -13.85 -3.60 -3.79
N GLU A 36 -12.82 -3.45 -4.64
CA GLU A 36 -11.66 -4.36 -4.61
C GLU A 36 -10.96 -4.31 -3.26
N ARG A 37 -10.79 -3.10 -2.70
CA ARG A 37 -10.15 -2.89 -1.40
C ARG A 37 -10.99 -3.48 -0.27
N ILE A 38 -12.31 -3.35 -0.33
CA ILE A 38 -13.21 -4.05 0.61
C ILE A 38 -12.93 -5.56 0.57
N GLY A 39 -12.87 -6.17 -0.61
CA GLY A 39 -12.58 -7.60 -0.74
C GLY A 39 -11.20 -7.99 -0.19
N PHE A 40 -10.16 -7.26 -0.59
CA PHE A 40 -8.78 -7.54 -0.21
C PHE A 40 -8.56 -7.38 1.29
N TYR A 41 -9.04 -6.28 1.88
CA TYR A 41 -8.88 -6.06 3.32
C TYR A 41 -9.81 -6.94 4.15
N THR A 42 -10.93 -7.42 3.60
CA THR A 42 -11.77 -8.43 4.28
C THR A 42 -10.99 -9.74 4.39
N LEU A 43 -10.33 -10.17 3.31
CA LEU A 43 -9.39 -11.29 3.35
C LEU A 43 -8.30 -11.05 4.40
N MET A 44 -7.62 -9.90 4.36
CA MET A 44 -6.51 -9.61 5.30
C MET A 44 -6.95 -9.57 6.77
N ALA A 45 -8.16 -9.09 7.05
CA ALA A 45 -8.73 -9.05 8.38
C ALA A 45 -8.84 -10.43 9.02
N ILE A 46 -9.11 -11.46 8.20
CA ILE A 46 -9.35 -12.82 8.69
C ILE A 46 -8.32 -13.85 8.26
N LEU A 47 -7.37 -13.54 7.36
CA LEU A 47 -6.47 -14.54 6.77
C LEU A 47 -5.73 -15.36 7.83
N VAL A 48 -5.09 -14.67 8.78
CA VAL A 48 -4.34 -15.33 9.86
C VAL A 48 -5.28 -16.04 10.85
N LEU A 49 -6.45 -15.46 11.13
CA LEU A 49 -7.47 -16.07 12.00
C LEU A 49 -8.09 -17.33 11.39
N TYR A 50 -8.28 -17.35 10.07
CA TYR A 50 -8.78 -18.51 9.34
C TYR A 50 -7.78 -19.65 9.37
N MET A 51 -6.50 -19.36 9.11
CA MET A 51 -5.45 -20.37 9.23
C MET A 51 -5.28 -20.88 10.67
N ASP A 52 -5.53 -20.01 11.67
CA ASP A 52 -5.48 -20.35 13.10
C ASP A 52 -6.66 -21.22 13.54
N ARG A 53 -7.89 -20.76 13.28
CA ARG A 53 -9.12 -21.32 13.86
C ARG A 53 -9.79 -22.38 12.99
N VAL A 54 -9.65 -22.30 11.66
CA VAL A 54 -10.29 -23.24 10.72
C VAL A 54 -9.30 -24.28 10.22
N LEU A 55 -8.10 -23.86 9.80
CA LEU A 55 -7.09 -24.80 9.29
C LEU A 55 -6.25 -25.44 10.40
N GLY A 56 -6.24 -24.87 11.61
CA GLY A 56 -5.50 -25.39 12.76
C GLY A 56 -3.98 -25.39 12.55
N TRP A 57 -3.45 -24.44 11.76
CA TRP A 57 -2.03 -24.40 11.42
C TRP A 57 -1.17 -23.75 12.50
N SER A 58 0.05 -24.26 12.65
CA SER A 58 1.07 -23.67 13.51
C SER A 58 1.43 -22.24 13.07
N ASP A 59 1.88 -21.40 14.00
CA ASP A 59 2.26 -20.01 13.69
C ASP A 59 3.40 -19.95 12.66
N SER A 60 4.30 -20.94 12.65
CA SER A 60 5.30 -21.09 11.59
C SER A 60 4.67 -21.22 10.21
N ARG A 61 3.72 -22.15 10.04
CA ARG A 61 3.06 -22.35 8.76
C ARG A 61 2.22 -21.14 8.36
N LYS A 62 1.56 -20.49 9.31
CA LYS A 62 0.81 -19.24 9.07
C LYS A 62 1.74 -18.14 8.57
N GLY A 63 2.92 -17.99 9.19
CA GLY A 63 3.93 -17.01 8.79
C GLY A 63 4.42 -17.24 7.35
N ASP A 64 4.68 -18.51 6.99
CA ASP A 64 5.05 -18.90 5.62
C ASP A 64 4.03 -18.43 4.58
N TRP A 65 2.76 -18.79 4.77
CA TRP A 65 1.69 -18.47 3.82
C TRP A 65 1.36 -16.99 3.80
N TYR A 66 1.34 -16.32 4.96
CA TYR A 66 1.10 -14.88 5.07
C TYR A 66 2.18 -14.07 4.33
N GLY A 67 3.46 -14.37 4.62
CA GLY A 67 4.59 -13.68 3.99
C GLY A 67 4.67 -13.94 2.49
N LEU A 68 4.50 -15.19 2.06
CA LEU A 68 4.50 -15.54 0.63
C LEU A 68 3.38 -14.81 -0.11
N PHE A 69 2.16 -14.82 0.44
CA PHE A 69 1.02 -14.13 -0.16
C PHE A 69 1.29 -12.65 -0.37
N LEU A 70 1.68 -11.93 0.70
CA LEU A 70 1.97 -10.50 0.58
C LEU A 70 3.17 -10.21 -0.32
N GLY A 71 4.24 -11.02 -0.21
CA GLY A 71 5.40 -10.92 -1.10
C GLY A 71 4.98 -10.97 -2.57
N LEU A 72 4.12 -11.93 -2.93
CA LEU A 72 3.59 -12.06 -4.29
C LEU A 72 2.67 -10.90 -4.69
N CYS A 73 1.80 -10.41 -3.79
CA CYS A 73 0.95 -9.24 -4.03
C CYS A 73 1.74 -7.98 -4.42
N TYR A 74 2.97 -7.83 -3.92
CA TYR A 74 3.86 -6.71 -4.25
C TYR A 74 4.89 -7.03 -5.34
N PHE A 75 5.07 -8.30 -5.70
CA PHE A 75 5.90 -8.72 -6.82
C PHE A 75 5.16 -8.64 -8.16
N PHE A 76 3.93 -9.18 -8.24
CA PHE A 76 3.13 -9.22 -9.47
C PHE A 76 2.76 -7.86 -10.08
N PRO A 77 2.72 -6.71 -9.38
CA PRO A 77 2.62 -5.39 -9.99
C PRO A 77 3.66 -5.12 -11.09
N LEU A 78 4.89 -5.65 -10.95
CA LEU A 78 5.94 -5.53 -11.97
C LEU A 78 5.51 -6.20 -13.28
N VAL A 79 5.01 -7.42 -13.17
CA VAL A 79 4.50 -8.22 -14.30
C VAL A 79 3.23 -7.59 -14.87
N GLY A 80 2.33 -7.16 -13.99
CA GLY A 80 1.07 -6.51 -14.34
C GLY A 80 1.24 -5.23 -15.15
N GLY A 81 2.22 -4.40 -14.79
CA GLY A 81 2.55 -3.19 -15.53
C GLY A 81 3.02 -3.52 -16.94
N TRP A 82 3.90 -4.52 -17.08
CA TRP A 82 4.35 -5.00 -18.39
C TRP A 82 3.20 -5.56 -19.24
N LEU A 83 2.30 -6.36 -18.65
CA LEU A 83 1.14 -6.92 -19.34
C LEU A 83 0.20 -5.85 -19.87
N GLY A 84 -0.13 -4.86 -19.05
CA GLY A 84 -1.01 -3.75 -19.45
C GLY A 84 -0.37 -2.82 -20.48
N ASP A 85 0.95 -2.64 -20.40
CA ASP A 85 1.69 -1.76 -21.29
C ASP A 85 2.01 -2.36 -22.66
N ARG A 86 2.25 -3.68 -22.74
CA ARG A 86 2.83 -4.31 -23.95
C ARG A 86 2.01 -5.46 -24.54
N VAL A 87 1.13 -6.10 -23.78
CA VAL A 87 0.50 -7.36 -24.21
C VAL A 87 -0.99 -7.20 -24.43
N PHE A 88 -1.75 -6.85 -23.39
CA PHE A 88 -3.22 -6.93 -23.44
C PHE A 88 -3.93 -5.57 -23.47
N GLY A 89 -3.28 -4.49 -23.07
CA GLY A 89 -3.93 -3.22 -22.75
C GLY A 89 -4.50 -3.21 -21.33
N ARG A 90 -4.57 -2.04 -20.71
CA ARG A 90 -4.82 -1.88 -19.27
C ARG A 90 -6.22 -2.31 -18.89
N LEU A 91 -7.23 -2.02 -19.71
CA LEU A 91 -8.61 -2.42 -19.40
C LEU A 91 -8.77 -3.94 -19.36
N LYS A 92 -8.11 -4.66 -20.28
CA LYS A 92 -8.14 -6.13 -20.30
C LYS A 92 -7.36 -6.71 -19.11
N THR A 93 -6.20 -6.14 -18.79
CA THR A 93 -5.39 -6.59 -17.64
C THR A 93 -6.11 -6.37 -16.31
N VAL A 94 -6.79 -5.23 -16.12
CA VAL A 94 -7.61 -4.98 -14.93
C VAL A 94 -8.73 -6.01 -14.81
N ARG A 95 -9.45 -6.31 -15.89
CA ARG A 95 -10.52 -7.33 -15.88
C ARG A 95 -9.99 -8.72 -15.56
N ALA A 96 -8.90 -9.13 -16.20
CA ALA A 96 -8.26 -10.40 -15.91
C ALA A 96 -7.85 -10.49 -14.44
N GLY A 97 -7.25 -9.44 -13.88
CA GLY A 97 -6.89 -9.37 -12.47
C GLY A 97 -8.08 -9.56 -11.53
N ALA A 98 -9.19 -8.86 -11.81
CA ALA A 98 -10.40 -8.99 -11.03
C ALA A 98 -11.09 -10.35 -11.18
N VAL A 99 -11.07 -10.97 -12.37
CA VAL A 99 -11.58 -12.35 -12.52
C VAL A 99 -10.73 -13.34 -11.73
N LEU A 100 -9.40 -13.24 -11.78
CA LEU A 100 -8.50 -14.10 -11.01
C LEU A 100 -8.73 -13.97 -9.50
N MET A 101 -8.83 -12.73 -8.99
CA MET A 101 -9.15 -12.49 -7.58
C MET A 101 -10.53 -13.05 -7.20
N ALA A 102 -11.55 -12.94 -8.06
CA ALA A 102 -12.89 -13.45 -7.77
C ALA A 102 -12.88 -14.97 -7.62
N LEU A 103 -12.24 -15.67 -8.57
CA LEU A 103 -12.00 -17.12 -8.50
C LEU A 103 -11.18 -17.48 -7.26
N GLY A 104 -10.20 -16.66 -6.92
CA GLY A 104 -9.40 -16.80 -5.72
C GLY A 104 -10.23 -16.75 -4.44
N TYR A 105 -11.10 -15.73 -4.28
CA TYR A 105 -12.00 -15.61 -3.14
C TYR A 105 -13.00 -16.76 -3.05
N VAL A 106 -13.55 -17.22 -4.19
CA VAL A 106 -14.40 -18.42 -4.22
C VAL A 106 -13.63 -19.65 -3.74
N GLY A 107 -12.39 -19.84 -4.21
CA GLY A 107 -11.52 -20.92 -3.74
C GLY A 107 -11.25 -20.87 -2.23
N LEU A 108 -11.01 -19.68 -1.69
CA LEU A 108 -10.85 -19.49 -0.24
C LEU A 108 -12.15 -19.79 0.51
N ALA A 109 -13.29 -19.35 0.00
CA ALA A 109 -14.61 -19.61 0.59
C ALA A 109 -14.95 -21.11 0.65
N LEU A 110 -14.56 -21.87 -0.37
CA LEU A 110 -14.77 -23.32 -0.45
C LEU A 110 -13.69 -24.14 0.26
N SER A 111 -12.58 -23.51 0.68
CA SER A 111 -11.50 -24.22 1.35
C SER A 111 -11.90 -24.73 2.74
N SER A 112 -11.12 -25.65 3.29
CA SER A 112 -11.32 -26.20 4.64
C SER A 112 -10.02 -26.85 5.14
N ALA A 113 -10.03 -27.38 6.36
CA ALA A 113 -8.90 -28.16 6.89
C ALA A 113 -8.55 -29.39 6.03
N SER A 114 -9.52 -30.01 5.34
CA SER A 114 -9.30 -31.13 4.42
C SER A 114 -8.98 -30.68 2.99
N GLN A 115 -9.28 -29.43 2.63
CA GLN A 115 -9.12 -28.88 1.28
C GLN A 115 -8.09 -27.74 1.23
N THR A 116 -6.90 -27.99 1.77
CA THR A 116 -5.83 -26.98 1.85
C THR A 116 -5.24 -26.59 0.49
N ILE A 117 -5.37 -27.46 -0.52
CA ILE A 117 -4.97 -27.14 -1.90
C ILE A 117 -5.84 -26.01 -2.45
N THR A 118 -7.17 -26.07 -2.24
CA THR A 118 -8.11 -25.02 -2.65
C THR A 118 -7.77 -23.68 -2.00
N PHE A 119 -7.42 -23.69 -0.71
CA PHE A 119 -6.93 -22.50 -0.02
C PHE A 119 -5.67 -21.93 -0.68
N SER A 120 -4.69 -22.79 -0.96
CA SER A 120 -3.39 -22.40 -1.51
C SER A 120 -3.50 -21.82 -2.91
N LEU A 121 -4.28 -22.47 -3.78
CA LEU A 121 -4.58 -21.98 -5.13
C LEU A 121 -5.40 -20.70 -5.08
N GLY A 122 -6.39 -20.61 -4.20
CA GLY A 122 -7.19 -19.41 -4.00
C GLY A 122 -6.33 -18.20 -3.64
N LEU A 123 -5.43 -18.37 -2.68
CA LEU A 123 -4.51 -17.32 -2.22
C LEU A 123 -3.53 -16.89 -3.31
N LEU A 124 -3.01 -17.84 -4.11
CA LEU A 124 -2.16 -17.56 -5.27
C LEU A 124 -2.89 -16.74 -6.35
N LEU A 125 -4.13 -17.13 -6.67
CA LEU A 125 -4.97 -16.41 -7.65
C LEU A 125 -5.26 -14.98 -7.18
N VAL A 126 -5.56 -14.78 -5.89
CA VAL A 126 -5.71 -13.44 -5.32
C VAL A 126 -4.42 -12.64 -5.43
N ALA A 127 -3.26 -13.22 -5.13
CA ALA A 127 -1.98 -12.50 -5.20
C ALA A 127 -1.64 -12.04 -6.63
N ILE A 128 -1.77 -12.93 -7.61
CA ILE A 128 -1.55 -12.62 -9.03
C ILE A 128 -2.55 -11.55 -9.48
N GLY A 129 -3.84 -11.79 -9.19
CA GLY A 129 -4.92 -10.90 -9.62
C GLY A 129 -4.79 -9.49 -9.05
N THR A 130 -4.46 -9.36 -7.76
CA THR A 130 -4.23 -8.08 -7.08
C THR A 130 -3.06 -7.34 -7.72
N GLY A 131 -1.95 -8.03 -7.96
CA GLY A 131 -0.76 -7.43 -8.54
C GLY A 131 -1.02 -6.83 -9.92
N ILE A 132 -1.67 -7.60 -10.80
CA ILE A 132 -1.97 -7.12 -12.15
C ILE A 132 -3.09 -6.08 -12.21
N PHE A 133 -4.06 -6.14 -11.29
CA PHE A 133 -5.14 -5.18 -11.19
C PHE A 133 -4.61 -3.80 -10.73
N LYS A 134 -3.89 -3.76 -9.61
CA LYS A 134 -3.53 -2.53 -8.88
C LYS A 134 -2.68 -1.56 -9.70
N VAL A 135 -1.64 -2.09 -10.34
CA VAL A 135 -0.70 -1.25 -11.12
C VAL A 135 -1.41 -0.58 -12.31
N ASN A 136 -2.32 -1.29 -12.97
CA ASN A 136 -3.02 -0.78 -14.15
C ASN A 136 -4.12 0.22 -13.78
N MET A 137 -4.80 0.01 -12.65
CA MET A 137 -5.78 0.98 -12.11
C MET A 137 -5.14 2.33 -11.80
N SER A 138 -3.98 2.35 -11.12
CA SER A 138 -3.25 3.59 -10.82
C SER A 138 -2.81 4.33 -12.10
N VAL A 139 -2.38 3.60 -13.14
CA VAL A 139 -2.02 4.21 -14.42
C VAL A 139 -3.23 4.80 -15.13
N LEU A 140 -4.39 4.13 -15.09
CA LEU A 140 -5.64 4.68 -15.64
C LEU A 140 -6.03 6.00 -14.97
N VAL A 141 -5.86 6.12 -13.64
CA VAL A 141 -6.06 7.40 -12.93
C VAL A 141 -5.15 8.49 -13.50
N GLY A 142 -3.86 8.21 -13.71
CA GLY A 142 -2.96 9.18 -14.32
C GLY A 142 -3.38 9.60 -15.73
N ASN A 143 -3.82 8.63 -16.54
CA ASN A 143 -4.16 8.86 -17.95
C ASN A 143 -5.42 9.70 -18.15
N ILE A 144 -6.42 9.63 -17.25
CA ILE A 144 -7.65 10.44 -17.36
C ILE A 144 -7.41 11.95 -17.11
N TYR A 145 -6.22 12.34 -16.64
CA TYR A 145 -5.85 13.74 -16.40
C TYR A 145 -4.85 14.31 -17.39
N GLN A 146 -4.55 13.63 -18.50
CA GLN A 146 -3.61 14.17 -19.50
C GLN A 146 -4.05 15.53 -20.04
N ASP A 147 -5.36 15.72 -20.27
CA ASP A 147 -5.93 16.99 -20.74
C ASP A 147 -6.18 18.00 -19.62
N ARG A 148 -6.03 17.60 -18.34
CA ARG A 148 -6.22 18.46 -17.16
C ARG A 148 -5.15 18.21 -16.08
N PRO A 149 -3.85 18.44 -16.37
CA PRO A 149 -2.77 18.10 -15.45
C PRO A 149 -2.90 18.73 -14.06
N GLN A 150 -3.48 19.94 -13.99
CA GLN A 150 -3.69 20.70 -12.76
C GLN A 150 -4.64 20.02 -11.75
N LEU A 151 -5.50 19.10 -12.20
CA LEU A 151 -6.43 18.36 -11.33
C LEU A 151 -5.91 16.97 -10.94
N ARG A 152 -4.75 16.57 -11.47
CA ARG A 152 -4.22 15.21 -11.32
C ARG A 152 -3.99 14.82 -9.87
N ASP A 153 -3.31 15.67 -9.10
CA ASP A 153 -2.95 15.37 -7.70
C ASP A 153 -4.20 15.27 -6.81
N ALA A 154 -5.15 16.19 -6.98
CA ALA A 154 -6.45 16.11 -6.32
C ALA A 154 -7.22 14.83 -6.71
N GLY A 155 -7.11 14.41 -7.98
CA GLY A 155 -7.67 13.14 -8.46
C GLY A 155 -7.07 11.91 -7.78
N PHE A 156 -5.75 11.87 -7.63
CA PHE A 156 -5.07 10.81 -6.89
C PHE A 156 -5.47 10.79 -5.41
N ASN A 157 -5.64 11.96 -4.78
CA ASN A 157 -6.13 12.03 -3.39
C ASN A 157 -7.54 11.44 -3.25
N ILE A 158 -8.45 11.71 -4.19
CA ILE A 158 -9.79 11.10 -4.20
C ILE A 158 -9.68 9.58 -4.37
N TYR A 159 -8.85 9.11 -5.31
CA TYR A 159 -8.59 7.68 -5.50
C TYR A 159 -8.09 7.01 -4.21
N TYR A 160 -7.11 7.60 -3.53
CA TYR A 160 -6.57 7.09 -2.26
C TYR A 160 -7.60 7.11 -1.12
N MET A 161 -8.52 8.08 -1.11
CA MET A 161 -9.61 8.09 -0.14
C MET A 161 -10.53 6.86 -0.30
N GLY A 162 -10.77 6.41 -1.54
CA GLY A 162 -11.53 5.19 -1.81
C GLY A 162 -10.82 3.93 -1.30
N VAL A 163 -9.49 3.89 -1.42
CA VAL A 163 -8.65 2.82 -0.87
C VAL A 163 -8.79 2.73 0.64
N ASN A 164 -8.58 3.83 1.35
CA ASN A 164 -8.65 3.87 2.81
C ASN A 164 -10.06 3.62 3.32
N LEU A 165 -11.10 4.12 2.63
CA LEU A 165 -12.49 3.84 2.99
C LEU A 165 -12.80 2.35 2.88
N GLY A 166 -12.37 1.69 1.81
CA GLY A 166 -12.53 0.25 1.65
C GLY A 166 -11.78 -0.55 2.72
N ALA A 167 -10.53 -0.17 3.00
CA ALA A 167 -9.72 -0.78 4.06
C ALA A 167 -10.33 -0.62 5.46
N MET A 168 -10.98 0.52 5.73
CA MET A 168 -11.65 0.79 7.00
C MET A 168 -12.94 -0.02 7.14
N VAL A 169 -13.76 -0.13 6.09
CA VAL A 169 -15.05 -0.83 6.16
C VAL A 169 -14.87 -2.36 6.22
N ALA A 170 -13.87 -2.91 5.55
CA ALA A 170 -13.65 -4.34 5.42
C ALA A 170 -13.55 -5.14 6.75
N PRO A 171 -12.70 -4.72 7.72
CA PRO A 171 -12.63 -5.37 9.03
C PRO A 171 -13.97 -5.41 9.78
N LEU A 172 -14.82 -4.40 9.60
CA LEU A 172 -16.15 -4.36 10.23
C LEU A 172 -17.10 -5.36 9.58
N ILE A 173 -17.04 -5.54 8.26
CA ILE A 173 -17.76 -6.60 7.54
C ILE A 173 -17.33 -7.97 8.06
N ALA A 174 -16.02 -8.21 8.18
CA ALA A 174 -15.50 -9.45 8.73
C ALA A 174 -15.99 -9.70 10.17
N THR A 175 -15.96 -8.65 11.00
CA THR A 175 -16.47 -8.69 12.38
C THR A 175 -17.94 -9.06 12.42
N LEU A 176 -18.77 -8.41 11.59
CA LEU A 176 -20.21 -8.68 11.51
C LEU A 176 -20.46 -10.14 11.11
N ASN A 177 -19.76 -10.62 10.08
CA ASN A 177 -19.91 -11.99 9.60
C ASN A 177 -19.57 -13.01 10.69
N ASN A 178 -18.48 -12.80 11.41
CA ASN A 178 -18.10 -13.68 12.50
C ASN A 178 -19.03 -13.54 13.71
N ALA A 179 -19.45 -12.32 14.07
CA ALA A 179 -20.26 -12.05 15.26
C ALA A 179 -21.68 -12.59 15.15
N VAL A 180 -22.27 -12.48 13.96
CA VAL A 180 -23.67 -12.88 13.73
C VAL A 180 -23.76 -14.31 13.20
N PHE A 181 -22.87 -14.70 12.29
CA PHE A 181 -22.98 -15.99 11.57
C PHE A 181 -21.89 -17.00 11.93
N ASN A 182 -20.93 -16.63 12.79
CA ASN A 182 -19.81 -17.49 13.19
C ASN A 182 -19.06 -18.12 12.00
N SER A 183 -18.93 -17.38 10.90
CA SER A 183 -18.40 -17.91 9.63
C SER A 183 -17.34 -17.02 9.02
N TYR A 184 -16.12 -17.54 8.94
CA TYR A 184 -15.04 -16.92 8.16
C TYR A 184 -15.25 -17.10 6.65
N HIS A 185 -15.87 -18.21 6.22
CA HIS A 185 -16.16 -18.46 4.81
C HIS A 185 -17.08 -17.39 4.21
N LEU A 186 -18.04 -16.89 5.00
CA LEU A 186 -18.93 -15.81 4.58
C LEU A 186 -18.15 -14.54 4.21
N SER A 187 -17.07 -14.22 4.92
CA SER A 187 -16.21 -13.08 4.60
C SER A 187 -15.50 -13.25 3.25
N PHE A 188 -15.09 -14.48 2.88
CA PHE A 188 -14.56 -14.75 1.54
C PHE A 188 -15.64 -14.64 0.45
N TRP A 189 -16.87 -15.09 0.73
CA TRP A 189 -18.00 -14.89 -0.19
C TRP A 189 -18.34 -13.41 -0.38
N VAL A 190 -18.35 -12.62 0.69
CA VAL A 190 -18.56 -11.17 0.61
C VAL A 190 -17.45 -10.50 -0.20
N ALA A 191 -16.20 -10.92 -0.04
CA ALA A 191 -15.09 -10.44 -0.86
C ALA A 191 -15.27 -10.79 -2.35
N ALA A 192 -15.72 -12.01 -2.67
CA ALA A 192 -16.02 -12.43 -4.04
C ALA A 192 -17.15 -11.59 -4.66
N VAL A 193 -18.27 -11.42 -3.95
CA VAL A 193 -19.41 -10.60 -4.40
C VAL A 193 -19.01 -9.14 -4.57
N GLY A 194 -18.27 -8.57 -3.62
CA GLY A 194 -17.74 -7.21 -3.72
C GLY A 194 -16.90 -7.01 -4.97
N LEU A 195 -16.10 -7.99 -5.35
CA LEU A 195 -15.30 -7.90 -6.57
C LEU A 195 -16.12 -8.06 -7.86
N VAL A 196 -17.20 -8.85 -7.85
CA VAL A 196 -18.17 -8.87 -8.96
C VAL A 196 -18.81 -7.49 -9.12
N LEU A 197 -19.20 -6.83 -8.03
CA LEU A 197 -19.70 -5.45 -8.07
C LEU A 197 -18.64 -4.49 -8.63
N ALA A 198 -17.39 -4.61 -8.21
CA ALA A 198 -16.27 -3.82 -8.74
C ALA A 198 -16.13 -3.97 -10.27
N LEU A 199 -16.24 -5.21 -10.78
CA LEU A 199 -16.19 -5.54 -12.20
C LEU A 199 -17.38 -4.96 -12.98
N LEU A 200 -18.59 -5.04 -12.44
CA LEU A 200 -19.79 -4.47 -13.05
C LEU A 200 -19.67 -2.94 -13.18
N ILE A 201 -19.20 -2.28 -12.11
CA ILE A 201 -18.94 -0.83 -12.11
C ILE A 201 -17.87 -0.50 -13.14
N PHE A 202 -16.76 -1.24 -13.17
CA PHE A 202 -15.68 -1.03 -14.14
C PHE A 202 -16.16 -1.19 -15.58
N GLN A 203 -16.98 -2.21 -15.83
CA GLN A 203 -17.57 -2.48 -17.14
C GLN A 203 -18.53 -1.37 -17.57
N ALA A 204 -19.37 -0.85 -16.66
CA ALA A 204 -20.25 0.27 -16.92
C ALA A 204 -19.48 1.56 -17.26
N GLY A 205 -18.27 1.72 -16.69
CA GLY A 205 -17.37 2.83 -16.97
C GLY A 205 -16.55 2.70 -18.27
N ARG A 206 -16.61 1.54 -18.96
CA ARG A 206 -15.70 1.21 -20.07
C ARG A 206 -15.62 2.30 -21.14
N SER A 207 -16.74 2.80 -21.62
CA SER A 207 -16.77 3.79 -22.72
C SER A 207 -16.00 5.07 -22.38
N ARG A 208 -15.96 5.44 -21.09
CA ARG A 208 -15.26 6.62 -20.58
C ARG A 208 -13.79 6.35 -20.24
N LEU A 209 -13.40 5.08 -20.15
CA LEU A 209 -12.05 4.64 -19.82
C LEU A 209 -11.23 4.23 -21.06
N LEU A 210 -11.89 3.96 -22.20
CA LEU A 210 -11.21 3.60 -23.45
C LEU A 210 -10.20 4.66 -23.89
N SER A 211 -10.57 5.94 -23.79
CA SER A 211 -9.66 7.05 -24.10
C SER A 211 -8.41 7.07 -23.23
N ALA A 212 -8.47 6.51 -22.01
CA ALA A 212 -7.34 6.42 -21.09
C ALA A 212 -6.45 5.18 -21.33
N ASP A 213 -6.92 4.18 -22.09
CA ASP A 213 -6.17 2.97 -22.40
C ASP A 213 -5.24 3.16 -23.62
N ASP A 214 -5.73 3.87 -24.65
CA ASP A 214 -5.12 3.99 -25.98
C ASP A 214 -3.88 4.92 -26.08
N LEU A 215 -3.57 5.66 -25.00
CA LEU A 215 -2.60 6.76 -25.03
C LEU A 215 -1.13 6.33 -25.20
N ARG A 216 -0.86 5.02 -25.24
CA ARG A 216 0.44 4.50 -25.68
C ARG A 216 0.43 3.89 -27.08
N GLN A 217 -0.70 3.35 -27.55
CA GLN A 217 -0.80 2.85 -28.94
C GLN A 217 -0.59 3.99 -29.95
N LYS A 218 -1.09 5.20 -29.66
CA LYS A 218 -0.82 6.40 -30.46
C LYS A 218 0.68 6.73 -30.54
N ASN A 219 1.41 6.67 -29.41
CA ASN A 219 2.84 6.97 -29.37
C ASN A 219 3.73 5.86 -29.96
N SER A 220 3.28 4.60 -29.97
CA SER A 220 3.98 3.50 -30.65
C SER A 220 3.67 3.42 -32.15
N GLY A 221 2.49 3.87 -32.59
CA GLY A 221 2.09 3.94 -34.00
C GLY A 221 2.82 5.04 -34.78
N GLN A 222 3.14 6.17 -34.14
CA GLN A 222 3.96 7.23 -34.73
C GLN A 222 5.46 6.89 -34.84
N LYS A 223 5.91 5.76 -34.28
CA LYS A 223 7.32 5.31 -34.35
C LYS A 223 7.64 4.39 -35.54
N LYS A 224 6.67 4.15 -36.44
CA LYS A 224 6.80 3.20 -37.57
C LYS A 224 6.70 3.82 -38.97
N THR A 225 6.73 5.14 -39.10
CA THR A 225 6.98 5.79 -40.39
C THR A 225 8.42 6.24 -40.43
N ASP A 226 9.25 5.42 -41.07
CA ASP A 226 10.64 5.76 -41.40
C ASP A 226 10.70 7.07 -42.18
N GLY A 227 11.68 7.91 -41.83
CA GLY A 227 11.99 9.11 -42.60
C GLY A 227 12.72 10.17 -41.78
N GLN A 228 14.03 9.99 -41.63
CA GLN A 228 15.02 11.02 -41.23
C GLN A 228 14.74 11.77 -39.92
N LEU A 229 15.51 11.40 -38.89
CA LEU A 229 15.69 12.22 -37.68
C LEU A 229 16.31 13.56 -38.08
N THR A 230 15.48 14.58 -38.31
CA THR A 230 15.97 15.95 -38.41
C THR A 230 16.45 16.38 -37.02
N PRO A 231 17.63 17.05 -36.91
CA PRO A 231 18.22 17.50 -35.65
C PRO A 231 17.29 18.34 -34.77
N ALA A 232 16.29 18.98 -35.38
CA ALA A 232 15.25 19.77 -34.71
C ALA A 232 14.37 18.93 -33.75
N SER A 233 14.05 17.67 -34.08
CA SER A 233 13.14 16.82 -33.27
C SER A 233 13.82 16.25 -32.01
N ALA A 234 15.14 16.09 -32.04
CA ALA A 234 15.94 15.73 -30.87
C ALA A 234 16.09 16.93 -29.93
N ALA A 235 16.35 18.12 -30.49
CA ALA A 235 16.44 19.37 -29.74
C ALA A 235 15.10 19.78 -29.09
N GLU A 236 13.97 19.45 -29.71
CA GLU A 236 12.64 19.76 -29.15
C GLU A 236 12.22 18.79 -28.04
N ARG A 237 12.63 17.52 -28.10
CA ARG A 237 12.56 16.58 -26.97
C ARG A 237 13.46 17.00 -25.82
N GLU A 238 14.61 17.60 -26.10
CA GLU A 238 15.53 18.14 -25.10
C GLU A 238 15.01 19.45 -24.47
N ARG A 239 14.24 20.25 -25.21
CA ARG A 239 13.54 21.45 -24.71
C ARG A 239 12.29 21.17 -23.86
N LEU A 240 11.60 20.05 -24.09
CA LEU A 240 10.44 19.61 -23.29
C LEU A 240 10.83 18.87 -22.00
N LEU A 241 12.09 18.51 -21.88
CA LEU A 241 12.69 18.15 -20.61
C LEU A 241 12.94 19.44 -19.81
N PRO A 242 12.66 19.49 -18.49
CA PRO A 242 12.97 20.67 -17.69
C PRO A 242 14.44 21.06 -17.89
N ALA A 243 14.72 22.33 -18.18
CA ALA A 243 16.08 22.83 -18.39
C ALA A 243 16.98 22.42 -17.20
N GLY A 244 17.86 21.43 -17.44
CA GLY A 244 18.67 20.75 -16.43
C GLY A 244 18.94 19.25 -16.65
N THR A 245 18.51 18.65 -17.77
CA THR A 245 18.53 17.19 -17.99
C THR A 245 19.83 16.56 -18.50
N ALA A 246 20.90 17.33 -18.69
CA ALA A 246 22.24 16.76 -18.74
C ALA A 246 22.71 16.45 -17.31
N GLN A 247 22.25 15.32 -16.77
CA GLN A 247 22.70 14.84 -15.46
C GLN A 247 24.15 14.32 -15.61
N PRO A 248 25.12 14.87 -14.85
CA PRO A 248 26.49 14.37 -14.90
C PRO A 248 26.51 12.86 -14.59
N ALA A 249 27.25 12.06 -15.35
CA ALA A 249 27.33 10.62 -15.12
C ALA A 249 27.76 10.26 -13.67
N ALA A 250 28.59 11.11 -13.05
CA ALA A 250 28.99 11.01 -11.65
C ALA A 250 27.83 11.21 -10.65
N ASP A 251 26.76 11.91 -11.04
CA ASP A 251 25.57 12.16 -10.21
C ASP A 251 24.58 10.97 -10.24
N ILE A 252 24.54 10.22 -11.34
CA ILE A 252 23.63 9.08 -11.54
C ILE A 252 23.94 7.95 -10.56
N SER A 253 25.21 7.54 -10.45
CA SER A 253 25.63 6.46 -9.55
C SER A 253 25.35 6.80 -8.08
N GLY A 254 25.52 8.06 -7.70
CA GLY A 254 25.21 8.54 -6.35
C GLY A 254 23.73 8.47 -6.01
N ARG A 255 22.85 8.85 -6.96
CA ARG A 255 21.39 8.74 -6.83
C ARG A 255 20.93 7.28 -6.73
N ILE A 256 21.45 6.42 -7.61
CA ILE A 256 21.14 4.98 -7.58
C ILE A 256 21.54 4.38 -6.24
N LEU A 257 22.75 4.70 -5.75
CA LEU A 257 23.21 4.23 -4.45
C LEU A 257 22.33 4.75 -3.30
N ALA A 258 21.90 6.02 -3.34
CA ALA A 258 20.96 6.56 -2.37
C ALA A 258 19.61 5.81 -2.36
N LEU A 259 19.11 5.43 -3.54
CA LEU A 259 17.89 4.63 -3.67
C LEU A 259 18.07 3.20 -3.16
N ILE A 260 19.18 2.54 -3.48
CA ILE A 260 19.48 1.19 -2.97
C ILE A 260 19.56 1.20 -1.44
N ILE A 261 20.23 2.20 -0.86
CA ILE A 261 20.30 2.38 0.61
C ILE A 261 18.89 2.57 1.17
N LEU A 262 18.07 3.42 0.55
CA LEU A 262 16.69 3.62 0.98
C LEU A 262 15.86 2.33 0.91
N PHE A 263 15.98 1.55 -0.18
CA PHE A 263 15.28 0.28 -0.33
C PHE A 263 15.68 -0.73 0.76
N ALA A 264 16.98 -0.87 1.03
CA ALA A 264 17.49 -1.75 2.07
C ALA A 264 16.93 -1.39 3.46
N ILE A 265 16.91 -0.10 3.78
CA ILE A 265 16.35 0.42 5.03
C ILE A 265 14.85 0.16 5.12
N VAL A 266 14.11 0.45 4.06
CA VAL A 266 12.64 0.39 4.05
C VAL A 266 12.13 -1.06 4.08
N ILE A 267 12.92 -2.04 3.61
CA ILE A 267 12.63 -3.46 3.83
C ILE A 267 12.43 -3.76 5.33
N LEU A 268 13.30 -3.22 6.20
CA LEU A 268 13.19 -3.43 7.66
C LEU A 268 11.91 -2.84 8.24
N PHE A 269 11.49 -1.67 7.74
CA PHE A 269 10.19 -1.08 8.11
C PHE A 269 9.03 -2.00 7.74
N TRP A 270 9.00 -2.49 6.50
CA TRP A 270 7.91 -3.35 6.04
C TRP A 270 7.85 -4.70 6.76
N ILE A 271 9.01 -5.26 7.17
CA ILE A 271 9.06 -6.47 8.01
C ILE A 271 8.25 -6.29 9.29
N ALA A 272 8.38 -5.13 9.95
CA ALA A 272 7.64 -4.83 11.16
C ALA A 272 6.21 -4.37 10.89
N PHE A 273 6.01 -3.57 9.85
CA PHE A 273 4.69 -3.02 9.50
C PHE A 273 3.67 -4.13 9.20
N TYR A 274 4.06 -5.16 8.44
CA TYR A 274 3.15 -6.25 8.12
C TYR A 274 2.86 -7.19 9.30
N GLN A 275 3.48 -6.98 10.46
CA GLN A 275 3.03 -7.64 11.69
C GLN A 275 1.65 -7.16 12.14
N ASN A 276 1.17 -6.03 11.61
CA ASN A 276 -0.20 -5.55 11.80
C ASN A 276 -1.26 -6.57 11.42
N GLY A 277 -1.03 -7.37 10.37
CA GLY A 277 -1.95 -8.42 9.95
C GLY A 277 -1.61 -9.81 10.50
N PHE A 278 -0.48 -9.95 11.19
CA PHE A 278 0.01 -11.23 11.73
C PHE A 278 0.09 -11.22 13.26
N ALA A 279 1.18 -10.69 13.83
CA ALA A 279 1.41 -10.72 15.27
C ALA A 279 0.37 -9.91 16.06
N LEU A 280 -0.01 -8.72 15.60
CA LEU A 280 -1.04 -7.92 16.28
C LEU A 280 -2.41 -8.59 16.22
N THR A 281 -2.74 -9.23 15.10
CA THR A 281 -3.97 -10.03 14.94
C THR A 281 -3.99 -11.23 15.90
N LEU A 282 -2.88 -11.96 16.03
CA LEU A 282 -2.78 -13.08 16.98
C LEU A 282 -2.84 -12.60 18.44
N PHE A 283 -2.17 -11.49 18.75
CA PHE A 283 -2.24 -10.87 20.07
C PHE A 283 -3.66 -10.41 20.43
N ALA A 284 -4.39 -9.87 19.45
CA ALA A 284 -5.81 -9.54 19.61
C ALA A 284 -6.66 -10.79 19.88
N ALA A 285 -6.35 -11.91 19.24
CA ALA A 285 -7.11 -13.15 19.34
C ALA A 285 -6.81 -14.02 20.56
N ARG A 286 -5.62 -13.88 21.16
CA ARG A 286 -5.12 -14.77 22.22
C ARG A 286 -4.81 -14.05 23.52
N SER A 287 -4.44 -12.77 23.45
CA SER A 287 -3.95 -12.03 24.61
C SER A 287 -4.86 -10.88 25.04
N THR A 288 -5.80 -10.44 24.20
CA THR A 288 -6.63 -9.25 24.47
C THR A 288 -8.07 -9.62 24.83
N VAL A 289 -8.69 -8.85 25.75
CA VAL A 289 -10.08 -9.05 26.14
C VAL A 289 -11.00 -8.93 24.93
N LEU A 290 -11.77 -9.99 24.67
CA LEU A 290 -12.74 -10.03 23.58
C LEU A 290 -14.03 -9.31 23.98
N LYS A 291 -14.51 -8.41 23.12
CA LYS A 291 -15.84 -7.79 23.23
C LYS A 291 -16.67 -8.14 21.99
N SER A 292 -17.98 -8.09 22.10
CA SER A 292 -18.91 -8.41 21.00
C SER A 292 -18.63 -7.60 19.72
N TRP A 293 -18.36 -6.30 19.88
CA TRP A 293 -18.06 -5.39 18.77
C TRP A 293 -16.57 -5.25 18.47
N LEU A 294 -15.69 -5.67 19.39
CA LEU A 294 -14.23 -5.53 19.27
C LEU A 294 -13.58 -6.91 19.29
N ARG A 295 -13.64 -7.53 18.11
CA ARG A 295 -13.08 -8.86 17.83
C ARG A 295 -11.69 -8.72 17.21
N PRO A 296 -10.91 -9.80 17.08
CA PRO A 296 -9.54 -9.72 16.60
C PRO A 296 -9.40 -9.08 15.22
N GLU A 297 -10.29 -9.44 14.30
CA GLU A 297 -10.37 -8.85 12.96
C GLU A 297 -10.70 -7.36 12.99
N THR A 298 -11.48 -6.88 13.97
CA THR A 298 -11.90 -5.47 14.09
C THR A 298 -10.72 -4.54 14.28
N TYR A 299 -9.64 -4.98 14.93
CA TYR A 299 -8.51 -4.09 15.21
C TYR A 299 -7.83 -3.53 13.96
N GLN A 300 -7.90 -4.23 12.83
CA GLN A 300 -7.39 -3.73 11.56
C GLN A 300 -8.17 -2.51 11.03
N PHE A 301 -9.36 -2.19 11.57
CA PHE A 301 -10.09 -0.95 11.29
C PHE A 301 -9.30 0.30 11.71
N PHE A 302 -8.57 0.23 12.83
CA PHE A 302 -7.99 1.42 13.45
C PHE A 302 -6.91 2.06 12.60
N GLU A 303 -6.14 1.26 11.86
CA GLU A 303 -5.08 1.75 10.97
C GLU A 303 -5.65 2.71 9.89
N PRO A 304 -6.52 2.27 8.97
CA PRO A 304 -7.06 3.16 7.94
C PRO A 304 -7.97 4.25 8.50
N PHE A 305 -8.65 4.01 9.63
CA PHE A 305 -9.39 5.05 10.34
C PHE A 305 -8.47 6.18 10.81
N PHE A 306 -7.35 5.84 11.46
CA PHE A 306 -6.36 6.83 11.86
C PHE A 306 -5.68 7.49 10.66
N ILE A 307 -5.47 6.81 9.53
CA ILE A 307 -4.98 7.48 8.32
C ILE A 307 -5.93 8.59 7.90
N LEU A 308 -7.23 8.30 7.81
CA LEU A 308 -8.24 9.27 7.38
C LEU A 308 -8.35 10.46 8.34
N VAL A 309 -8.24 10.22 9.65
CA VAL A 309 -8.35 11.27 10.68
C VAL A 309 -7.06 12.06 10.85
N LEU A 310 -5.90 11.40 10.87
CA LEU A 310 -4.61 12.02 11.18
C LEU A 310 -3.94 12.66 9.97
N THR A 311 -4.21 12.20 8.75
CA THR A 311 -3.57 12.78 7.54
C THR A 311 -3.83 14.28 7.42
N PRO A 312 -5.08 14.79 7.52
CA PRO A 312 -5.33 16.24 7.49
C PRO A 312 -4.60 16.98 8.61
N VAL A 313 -4.58 16.42 9.82
CA VAL A 313 -3.93 17.04 11.00
C VAL A 313 -2.42 17.13 10.80
N LEU A 314 -1.78 16.06 10.32
CA LEU A 314 -0.35 16.02 10.08
C LEU A 314 0.06 16.94 8.93
N LEU A 315 -0.73 17.01 7.86
CA LEU A 315 -0.50 17.94 6.77
C LEU A 315 -0.59 19.40 7.23
N LEU A 316 -1.55 19.74 8.10
CA LEU A 316 -1.64 21.07 8.71
C LEU A 316 -0.42 21.39 9.58
N LEU A 317 0.07 20.41 10.36
CA LEU A 317 1.28 20.56 11.16
C LEU A 317 2.51 20.81 10.28
N LEU A 318 2.68 20.00 9.23
CA LEU A 318 3.78 20.13 8.28
C LEU A 318 3.72 21.45 7.52
N ASP A 319 2.54 21.91 7.09
CA ASP A 319 2.38 23.21 6.46
C ASP A 319 2.74 24.35 7.41
N ARG A 320 2.34 24.26 8.69
CA ARG A 320 2.73 25.25 9.71
C ARG A 320 4.25 25.28 9.92
N LEU A 321 4.91 24.13 9.91
CA LEU A 321 6.37 24.06 9.98
C LEU A 321 7.04 24.63 8.72
N ARG A 322 6.46 24.37 7.55
CA ARG A 322 6.90 24.91 6.25
C ARG A 322 6.85 26.42 6.21
N ARG A 323 5.74 27.02 6.67
CA ARG A 323 5.61 28.50 6.78
C ARG A 323 6.63 29.11 7.73
N ARG A 324 7.16 28.34 8.69
CA ARG A 324 8.22 28.75 9.62
C ARG A 324 9.64 28.41 9.12
N GLY A 325 9.79 27.85 7.92
CA GLY A 325 11.07 27.41 7.38
C GLY A 325 11.70 26.23 8.12
N LYS A 326 10.92 25.49 8.92
CA LYS A 326 11.38 24.37 9.78
C LYS A 326 10.84 23.02 9.33
N GLU A 327 10.39 22.89 8.09
CA GLU A 327 9.92 21.60 7.59
C GLU A 327 11.09 20.60 7.50
N PRO A 328 10.97 19.40 8.11
CA PRO A 328 11.99 18.37 7.96
C PRO A 328 12.12 17.91 6.50
N SER A 329 13.33 17.60 6.07
CA SER A 329 13.59 16.96 4.77
C SER A 329 12.88 15.60 4.66
N THR A 330 12.69 15.11 3.42
CA THR A 330 12.07 13.79 3.19
C THR A 330 12.79 12.66 3.95
N PRO A 331 14.14 12.57 3.93
CA PRO A 331 14.86 11.58 4.74
C PRO A 331 14.66 11.75 6.25
N ARG A 332 14.54 12.99 6.77
CA ARG A 332 14.24 13.24 8.20
C ARG A 332 12.83 12.80 8.58
N LYS A 333 11.85 12.97 7.69
CA LYS A 333 10.49 12.45 7.92
C LYS A 333 10.50 10.93 7.99
N ILE A 334 11.21 10.27 7.08
CA ILE A 334 11.39 8.81 7.09
C ILE A 334 12.08 8.36 8.39
N PHE A 335 13.15 9.04 8.81
CA PHE A 335 13.82 8.78 10.10
C PHE A 335 12.84 8.87 11.27
N LEU A 336 12.06 9.95 11.35
CA LEU A 336 11.07 10.13 12.41
C LEU A 336 10.00 9.03 12.39
N GLY A 337 9.57 8.60 11.19
CA GLY A 337 8.66 7.47 11.04
C GLY A 337 9.24 6.18 11.61
N MET A 338 10.53 5.91 11.40
CA MET A 338 11.20 4.73 11.98
C MET A 338 11.19 4.78 13.51
N ILE A 339 11.42 5.96 14.10
CA ILE A 339 11.36 6.16 15.56
C ILE A 339 9.95 5.91 16.10
N PHE A 340 8.91 6.42 15.45
CA PHE A 340 7.53 6.14 15.84
C PHE A 340 7.20 4.65 15.71
N MET A 341 7.65 3.98 14.64
CA MET A 341 7.44 2.55 14.48
C MET A 341 8.14 1.75 15.59
N THR A 342 9.38 2.10 15.95
CA THR A 342 10.10 1.52 17.09
C THR A 342 9.32 1.73 18.39
N ALA A 343 8.81 2.94 18.63
CA ALA A 343 8.01 3.24 19.81
C ALA A 343 6.72 2.39 19.86
N ALA A 344 6.04 2.18 18.73
CA ALA A 344 4.87 1.31 18.66
C ALA A 344 5.20 -0.15 19.05
N MET A 345 6.33 -0.67 18.60
CA MET A 345 6.77 -2.01 19.00
C MET A 345 7.12 -2.06 20.49
N PHE A 346 7.70 -1.00 21.07
CA PHE A 346 7.94 -0.92 22.52
C PHE A 346 6.65 -0.90 23.35
N ILE A 347 5.58 -0.26 22.87
CA ILE A 347 4.26 -0.33 23.52
C ILE A 347 3.83 -1.80 23.64
N MET A 348 4.00 -2.59 22.58
CA MET A 348 3.69 -4.01 22.60
C MET A 348 4.62 -4.82 23.52
N VAL A 349 5.92 -4.49 23.59
CA VAL A 349 6.85 -5.11 24.55
C VAL A 349 6.33 -4.92 25.99
N VAL A 350 5.94 -3.69 26.35
CA VAL A 350 5.41 -3.39 27.69
C VAL A 350 4.10 -4.13 27.94
N ALA A 351 3.19 -4.17 26.96
CA ALA A 351 1.94 -4.93 27.05
C ALA A 351 2.20 -6.42 27.33
N CYS A 352 3.18 -7.01 26.65
CA CYS A 352 3.56 -8.41 26.84
C CYS A 352 4.13 -8.67 28.24
N LEU A 353 5.02 -7.79 28.73
CA LEU A 353 5.60 -7.89 30.08
C LEU A 353 4.55 -7.73 31.19
N LYS A 354 3.47 -6.98 30.94
CA LYS A 354 2.36 -6.80 31.89
C LYS A 354 1.35 -7.96 31.94
N GLY A 355 1.50 -8.97 31.09
CA GLY A 355 0.62 -10.14 31.08
C GLY A 355 0.36 -10.72 29.69
N GLY A 356 0.63 -9.97 28.61
CA GLY A 356 0.37 -10.40 27.24
C GLY A 356 1.26 -11.54 26.73
N ASN A 357 2.25 -11.99 27.51
CA ASN A 357 2.97 -13.23 27.18
C ASN A 357 2.15 -14.50 27.43
N GLN A 358 1.09 -14.41 28.25
CA GLN A 358 0.40 -15.58 28.81
C GLN A 358 -0.73 -16.12 27.91
N ASP A 359 -1.14 -15.38 26.88
CA ASP A 359 -2.26 -15.74 25.99
C ASP A 359 -3.57 -16.10 26.74
N GLN A 360 -3.89 -15.33 27.78
CA GLN A 360 -5.07 -15.51 28.62
C GLN A 360 -6.23 -14.54 28.32
N ASN A 361 -6.16 -13.79 27.20
CA ASN A 361 -7.15 -12.75 26.87
C ASN A 361 -7.41 -11.70 27.98
N ILE A 362 -6.38 -11.35 28.75
CA ILE A 362 -6.48 -10.42 29.89
C ILE A 362 -6.11 -8.97 29.53
N MET A 363 -5.48 -8.74 28.38
CA MET A 363 -4.94 -7.44 28.04
C MET A 363 -6.03 -6.45 27.62
N SER A 364 -5.88 -5.20 28.07
CA SER A 364 -6.78 -4.12 27.66
C SER A 364 -6.67 -3.84 26.15
N PRO A 365 -7.80 -3.65 25.45
CA PRO A 365 -7.82 -3.21 24.05
C PRO A 365 -7.00 -1.96 23.74
N LEU A 366 -6.80 -1.07 24.73
CA LEU A 366 -6.06 0.18 24.56
C LEU A 366 -4.60 -0.05 24.14
N TRP A 367 -3.99 -1.18 24.50
CA TRP A 367 -2.63 -1.52 24.06
C TRP A 367 -2.56 -1.64 22.55
N LEU A 368 -3.50 -2.35 21.93
CA LEU A 368 -3.55 -2.48 20.48
C LEU A 368 -3.97 -1.17 19.80
N ILE A 369 -5.01 -0.49 20.31
CA ILE A 369 -5.48 0.77 19.72
C ILE A 369 -4.37 1.83 19.72
N SER A 370 -3.63 1.96 20.81
CA SER A 370 -2.49 2.89 20.90
C SER A 370 -1.32 2.46 19.98
N THR A 371 -1.04 1.16 19.88
CA THR A 371 -0.06 0.66 18.90
C THR A 371 -0.47 1.02 17.47
N TYR A 372 -1.70 0.73 17.04
CA TYR A 372 -2.19 1.11 15.71
C TYR A 372 -2.10 2.62 15.47
N PHE A 373 -2.46 3.44 16.45
CA PHE A 373 -2.32 4.90 16.36
C PHE A 373 -0.88 5.34 16.06
N VAL A 374 0.10 4.80 16.79
CA VAL A 374 1.51 5.15 16.60
C VAL A 374 2.07 4.57 15.30
N VAL A 375 1.70 3.34 14.93
CA VAL A 375 2.05 2.73 13.63
C VAL A 375 1.54 3.58 12.47
N THR A 376 0.31 4.08 12.55
CA THR A 376 -0.25 4.96 11.51
C THR A 376 0.53 6.26 11.37
N ILE A 377 0.97 6.89 12.46
CA ILE A 377 1.85 8.07 12.37
C ILE A 377 3.15 7.73 11.64
N ALA A 378 3.75 6.58 11.95
CA ALA A 378 4.96 6.10 11.28
C ALA A 378 4.72 5.88 9.77
N GLU A 379 3.60 5.24 9.42
CA GLU A 379 3.23 4.98 8.03
C GLU A 379 3.03 6.26 7.22
N ILE A 380 2.31 7.25 7.75
CA ILE A 380 2.08 8.52 7.05
C ILE A 380 3.42 9.25 6.80
N LEU A 381 4.39 9.11 7.71
CA LEU A 381 5.72 9.72 7.55
C LEU A 381 6.63 8.98 6.56
N ILE A 382 6.41 7.68 6.32
CA ILE A 382 7.28 6.85 5.48
C ILE A 382 6.67 6.58 4.11
N SER A 383 5.42 6.12 4.04
CA SER A 383 4.81 5.55 2.84
C SER A 383 4.69 6.56 1.67
N PRO A 384 4.00 7.72 1.82
CA PRO A 384 3.92 8.70 0.74
C PRO A 384 5.27 9.38 0.46
N MET A 385 6.09 9.57 1.51
CA MET A 385 7.38 10.24 1.43
C MET A 385 8.42 9.40 0.68
N GLY A 386 8.44 8.09 0.92
CA GLY A 386 9.34 7.15 0.26
C GLY A 386 9.08 7.07 -1.24
N LEU A 387 7.81 6.93 -1.64
CA LEU A 387 7.45 6.93 -3.07
C LEU A 387 7.77 8.27 -3.75
N SER A 388 7.52 9.40 -3.07
CA SER A 388 7.92 10.71 -3.58
C SER A 388 9.44 10.90 -3.66
N TYR A 389 10.21 10.31 -2.75
CA TYR A 389 11.66 10.37 -2.81
C TYR A 389 12.18 9.59 -4.02
N VAL A 390 11.68 8.37 -4.23
CA VAL A 390 12.03 7.53 -5.38
C VAL A 390 11.74 8.26 -6.69
N SER A 391 10.58 8.91 -6.81
CA SER A 391 10.21 9.64 -8.02
C SER A 391 11.13 10.81 -8.35
N LYS A 392 11.61 11.53 -7.33
CA LYS A 392 12.48 12.72 -7.48
C LYS A 392 13.95 12.35 -7.71
N VAL A 393 14.42 11.30 -7.03
CA VAL A 393 15.83 10.91 -7.04
C VAL A 393 16.16 10.02 -8.23
N ALA A 394 15.20 9.23 -8.73
CA ALA A 394 15.43 8.29 -9.80
C ALA A 394 15.90 8.98 -11.10
N PRO A 395 16.99 8.48 -11.74
CA PRO A 395 17.43 9.00 -13.03
C PRO A 395 16.32 8.85 -14.09
N ALA A 396 16.20 9.83 -14.98
CA ALA A 396 15.13 9.87 -15.97
C ALA A 396 15.08 8.62 -16.87
N THR A 397 16.24 8.03 -17.17
CA THR A 397 16.39 6.84 -18.01
C THR A 397 15.85 5.56 -17.37
N ILE A 398 15.87 5.46 -16.04
CA ILE A 398 15.51 4.24 -15.29
C ILE A 398 14.44 4.50 -14.21
N SER A 399 13.72 5.62 -14.28
CA SER A 399 12.70 5.99 -13.29
C SER A 399 11.65 4.90 -13.06
N GLY A 400 11.18 4.26 -14.14
CA GLY A 400 10.25 3.13 -14.05
C GLY A 400 10.83 1.90 -13.34
N LEU A 401 12.13 1.62 -13.54
CA LEU A 401 12.82 0.53 -12.86
C LEU A 401 12.97 0.81 -11.36
N MET A 402 13.30 2.05 -10.98
CA MET A 402 13.43 2.46 -9.58
C MET A 402 12.08 2.44 -8.84
N MET A 403 11.00 2.85 -9.51
CA MET A 403 9.65 2.67 -8.98
C MET A 403 9.29 1.18 -8.79
N GLY A 404 9.70 0.33 -9.73
CA GLY A 404 9.62 -1.12 -9.57
C GLY A 404 10.43 -1.65 -8.38
N GLY A 405 11.63 -1.09 -8.17
CA GLY A 405 12.49 -1.40 -7.03
C GLY A 405 11.85 -1.09 -5.68
N TRP A 406 11.07 -0.01 -5.57
CA TRP A 406 10.29 0.29 -4.37
C TRP A 406 9.26 -0.82 -4.05
N TYR A 407 8.50 -1.27 -5.04
CA TYR A 407 7.55 -2.38 -4.85
C TYR A 407 8.25 -3.70 -4.52
N LEU A 408 9.41 -3.94 -5.11
CA LEU A 408 10.23 -5.10 -4.79
C LEU A 408 10.76 -5.04 -3.35
N ALA A 409 11.13 -3.86 -2.85
CA ALA A 409 11.49 -3.66 -1.46
C ALA A 409 10.31 -3.96 -0.51
N ILE A 410 9.09 -3.53 -0.86
CA ILE A 410 7.88 -3.89 -0.12
C ILE A 410 7.66 -5.41 -0.15
N SER A 411 7.82 -6.04 -1.33
CA SER A 411 7.70 -7.49 -1.51
C SER A 411 8.65 -8.27 -0.60
N PHE A 412 9.94 -7.92 -0.60
CA PHE A 412 10.92 -8.54 0.29
C PHE A 412 10.62 -8.28 1.77
N GLY A 413 10.22 -7.07 2.14
CA GLY A 413 9.84 -6.77 3.52
C GLY A 413 8.61 -7.54 3.98
N SER A 414 7.62 -7.69 3.10
CA SER A 414 6.40 -8.46 3.37
C SER A 414 6.68 -9.96 3.54
N TYR A 415 7.52 -10.52 2.66
CA TYR A 415 7.97 -11.90 2.79
C TYR A 415 8.78 -12.11 4.08
N GLY A 416 9.70 -11.18 4.37
CA GLY A 416 10.47 -11.16 5.61
C GLY A 416 9.60 -11.06 6.87
N SER A 417 8.48 -10.32 6.82
CA SER A 417 7.49 -10.29 7.89
C SER A 417 6.92 -11.68 8.20
N GLY A 418 6.61 -12.47 7.17
CA GLY A 418 6.14 -13.84 7.35
C GLY A 418 7.22 -14.79 7.88
N LEU A 419 8.46 -14.66 7.38
CA LEU A 419 9.60 -15.42 7.90
C LEU A 419 9.84 -15.15 9.38
N LEU A 420 9.74 -13.89 9.79
CA LEU A 420 9.89 -13.49 11.19
C LEU A 420 8.71 -13.98 12.03
N GLY A 421 7.49 -13.89 11.49
CA GLY A 421 6.27 -14.37 12.15
C GLY A 421 6.33 -15.84 12.58
N LYS A 422 7.18 -16.65 11.96
CA LYS A 422 7.41 -18.05 12.38
C LYS A 422 7.92 -18.21 13.81
N PHE A 423 8.58 -17.18 14.32
CA PHE A 423 9.15 -17.17 15.66
C PHE A 423 8.16 -16.68 16.72
N TYR A 424 6.94 -16.28 16.35
CA TYR A 424 5.96 -15.69 17.26
C TYR A 424 5.64 -16.56 18.48
N SER A 425 5.40 -17.88 18.29
CA SER A 425 5.20 -18.82 19.41
C SER A 425 6.47 -19.55 19.86
N ARG A 426 7.60 -19.38 19.17
CA ARG A 426 8.89 -19.95 19.61
C ARG A 426 9.59 -19.06 20.63
N LEU A 427 9.39 -17.75 20.52
CA LEU A 427 9.89 -16.75 21.45
C LEU A 427 8.76 -16.34 22.39
N ALA A 428 9.13 -15.84 23.56
CA ALA A 428 8.14 -15.11 24.35
C ALA A 428 7.72 -13.84 23.57
N HIS A 429 6.43 -13.50 23.62
CA HIS A 429 5.86 -12.40 22.84
C HIS A 429 6.63 -11.08 22.99
N HIS A 430 7.04 -10.73 24.22
CA HIS A 430 7.86 -9.54 24.46
C HIS A 430 9.21 -9.59 23.72
N GLN A 431 9.87 -10.75 23.63
CA GLN A 431 11.13 -10.92 22.88
C GLN A 431 10.91 -10.76 21.39
N PHE A 432 9.78 -11.28 20.88
CA PHE A 432 9.40 -11.11 19.48
C PHE A 432 9.20 -9.62 19.14
N PHE A 433 8.44 -8.88 19.94
CA PHE A 433 8.26 -7.43 19.71
C PHE A 433 9.54 -6.63 19.97
N LEU A 434 10.42 -7.08 20.88
CA LEU A 434 11.72 -6.44 21.10
C LEU A 434 12.66 -6.64 19.90
N LEU A 435 12.63 -7.81 19.26
CA LEU A 435 13.36 -8.06 18.02
C LEU A 435 12.89 -7.13 16.90
N LEU A 436 11.58 -6.93 16.76
CA LEU A 436 11.02 -5.94 15.83
C LEU A 436 11.47 -4.52 16.15
N ALA A 437 11.41 -4.12 17.42
CA ALA A 437 11.87 -2.81 17.87
C ALA A 437 13.37 -2.60 17.56
N ALA A 438 14.20 -3.62 17.77
CA ALA A 438 15.63 -3.61 17.47
C ALA A 438 15.92 -3.48 15.97
N LEU A 439 15.20 -4.22 15.12
CA LEU A 439 15.31 -4.10 13.66
C LEU A 439 14.96 -2.69 13.18
N LEU A 440 13.91 -2.08 13.75
CA LEU A 440 13.50 -0.71 13.42
C LEU A 440 14.46 0.34 13.97
N ALA A 441 15.01 0.12 15.16
CA ALA A 441 16.04 1.00 15.72
C ALA A 441 17.32 0.96 14.86
N LEU A 442 17.70 -0.22 14.36
CA LEU A 442 18.76 -0.37 13.37
C LEU A 442 18.42 0.37 12.07
N ALA A 443 17.19 0.23 11.56
CA ALA A 443 16.76 0.98 10.38
C ALA A 443 16.84 2.50 10.59
N ALA A 444 16.40 3.00 11.74
CA ALA A 444 16.50 4.41 12.12
C ALA A 444 17.97 4.86 12.17
N LEU A 445 18.85 4.08 12.80
CA LEU A 445 20.28 4.35 12.85
C LEU A 445 20.88 4.43 11.43
N LEU A 446 20.56 3.48 10.55
CA LEU A 446 21.03 3.47 9.17
C LEU A 446 20.56 4.69 8.36
N VAL A 447 19.31 5.13 8.56
CA VAL A 447 18.83 6.40 7.98
C VAL A 447 19.62 7.58 8.54
N GLY A 448 19.81 7.64 9.86
CA GLY A 448 20.54 8.71 10.53
C GLY A 448 21.99 8.84 10.03
N LEU A 449 22.68 7.72 9.90
CA LEU A 449 24.04 7.65 9.33
C LEU A 449 24.07 8.06 7.86
N SER A 450 23.02 7.71 7.10
CA SER A 450 22.92 8.01 5.67
C SER A 450 22.28 9.38 5.37
N ILE A 451 21.89 10.15 6.40
CA ILE A 451 20.98 11.29 6.23
C ILE A 451 21.55 12.37 5.32
N LYS A 452 22.83 12.74 5.50
CA LYS A 452 23.51 13.74 4.66
C LYS A 452 23.53 13.32 3.19
N LYS A 453 23.70 12.03 2.94
CA LYS A 453 23.74 11.47 1.59
C LYS A 453 22.37 11.44 0.94
N LEU A 454 21.33 11.06 1.69
CA LEU A 454 19.96 11.07 1.21
C LEU A 454 19.46 12.51 0.97
N GLU A 455 19.80 13.44 1.85
CA GLU A 455 19.43 14.85 1.72
C GLU A 455 20.06 15.53 0.51
N ARG A 456 21.27 15.11 0.11
CA ARG A 456 21.95 15.63 -1.08
C ARG A 456 21.10 15.51 -2.36
N TYR A 457 20.19 14.53 -2.41
CA TYR A 457 19.38 14.23 -3.59
C TYR A 457 17.88 14.50 -3.41
N SER A 458 17.46 14.96 -2.23
CA SER A 458 16.03 15.10 -1.84
C SER A 458 15.33 16.34 -2.39
#